data_AF-A0A7S1NQP3-F1
#
_entry.id   AF-A0A7S1NQP3-F1
#
_cell.length_a   1.000
_cell.length_b   1.000
_cell.length_c   1.000
_cell.angle_alpha   90.00
_cell.angle_beta   90.00
_cell.angle_gamma   90.00
#
_symmetry.space_group_name_H-M   'P 1'
#
loop_
_entity.id
_entity.type
_entity.pdbx_description
1 polymer ?
#
loop_
_entity_poly.entity_id
_entity_poly.type
_entity_poly.pdbx_seq_one_letter_code
_entity_poly.pdbx_strand_id
1 'polypeptide(L)'
;NLNRIVGNDNLPQCAFFGVYDGHGGKRCSHHTSSCLHRSLIEHLESLSLEELEDERSVLNCVRQAYVDNEMRWMAKARLQQMNDGTTAVTALVLGNRIYVANLGDSRLIICSHGGTVRYATEDHKPDSKRELERIKAAGGYVKSCGGIPRVNGDLAVSRAFGDQEYKFTKAGFQGMPISAEPDITIYDLTEEDAFMVLACD
;
A
#
# COMPACT_ATOMS: atom_id res chain seq x y z
N ASN A 1 -9.29 19.67 -1.21
CA ASN A 1 -7.85 19.86 -1.50
C ASN A 1 -7.30 18.56 -2.05
N LEU A 2 -7.51 18.33 -3.34
CA LEU A 2 -7.00 17.17 -4.06
C LEU A 2 -5.50 17.38 -4.34
N ASN A 3 -4.74 16.36 -3.99
CA ASN A 3 -3.30 16.15 -4.12
C ASN A 3 -2.72 16.55 -5.48
N ARG A 4 -2.53 17.84 -5.71
CA ARG A 4 -1.74 18.34 -6.83
C ARG A 4 -0.34 18.61 -6.32
N ILE A 5 0.59 17.72 -6.64
CA ILE A 5 2.02 18.00 -6.49
C ILE A 5 2.38 18.84 -7.70
N VAL A 6 2.53 20.15 -7.49
CA VAL A 6 3.04 21.03 -8.54
C VAL A 6 4.53 20.71 -8.63
N GLY A 7 4.94 20.11 -9.74
CA GLY A 7 6.35 19.82 -10.02
C GLY A 7 7.20 21.07 -9.79
N ASN A 8 8.37 20.89 -9.18
CA ASN A 8 9.41 21.91 -9.09
C ASN A 8 10.47 21.64 -10.17
N ASP A 9 11.54 22.44 -10.23
CA ASP A 9 12.59 22.30 -11.25
C ASP A 9 13.27 20.92 -11.25
N ASN A 10 13.11 20.12 -10.18
CA ASN A 10 13.72 18.80 -10.01
C ASN A 10 12.75 17.63 -10.20
N LEU A 11 11.43 17.86 -10.23
CA LEU A 11 10.43 16.80 -10.34
C LEU A 11 9.40 17.14 -11.43
N PRO A 12 9.26 16.30 -12.48
CA PRO A 12 8.20 16.44 -13.45
C PRO A 12 6.83 16.51 -12.79
N GLN A 13 5.85 17.12 -13.47
CA GLN A 13 4.49 17.16 -12.95
C GLN A 13 4.00 15.73 -12.68
N CYS A 14 3.63 15.47 -11.42
CA CYS A 14 3.12 14.19 -10.97
C CYS A 14 1.85 14.37 -10.13
N ALA A 15 1.08 13.30 -10.00
CA ALA A 15 -0.08 13.27 -9.12
C ALA A 15 -0.04 12.03 -8.23
N PHE A 16 -0.53 12.16 -7.00
CA PHE A 16 -0.58 11.05 -6.06
C PHE A 16 -1.98 10.91 -5.49
N PHE A 17 -2.55 9.72 -5.58
CA PHE A 17 -3.86 9.38 -5.05
C PHE A 17 -3.72 8.21 -4.08
N GLY A 18 -4.53 8.21 -3.02
CA GLY A 18 -4.48 7.14 -2.03
C GLY A 18 -5.79 7.01 -1.27
N VAL A 19 -6.19 5.77 -1.00
CA VAL A 19 -7.27 5.40 -0.08
C VAL A 19 -6.67 4.54 1.03
N TYR A 20 -7.08 4.82 2.26
CA TYR A 20 -6.55 4.20 3.47
C TYR A 20 -7.72 3.80 4.36
N ASP A 21 -8.00 2.50 4.43
CA ASP A 21 -9.06 1.99 5.30
C ASP A 21 -8.47 1.58 6.66
N GLY A 22 -8.89 2.29 7.71
CA GLY A 22 -8.31 2.16 9.04
C GLY A 22 -9.13 1.24 9.94
N HIS A 23 -8.44 0.38 10.69
CA HIS A 23 -9.04 -0.55 11.65
C HIS A 23 -8.34 -0.51 13.00
N GLY A 24 -9.04 -0.92 14.06
CA GLY A 24 -8.55 -0.75 15.44
C GLY A 24 -8.46 0.71 15.92
N GLY A 25 -8.84 1.66 15.06
CA GLY A 25 -8.81 3.10 15.26
C GLY A 25 -8.45 3.83 13.96
N LYS A 26 -8.44 5.17 14.01
CA LYS A 26 -8.20 6.02 12.83
C LYS A 26 -6.79 6.62 12.76
N ARG A 27 -5.92 6.28 13.71
CA ARG A 27 -4.65 7.00 13.88
C ARG A 27 -3.62 6.56 12.85
N CYS A 28 -3.60 5.27 12.51
CA CYS A 28 -2.73 4.73 11.47
C CYS A 28 -3.11 5.29 10.10
N SER A 29 -4.39 5.23 9.71
CA SER A 29 -4.87 5.78 8.44
C SER A 29 -4.61 7.28 8.31
N HIS A 30 -4.85 8.07 9.36
CA HIS A 30 -4.51 9.50 9.37
C HIS A 30 -3.00 9.78 9.28
N HIS A 31 -2.16 8.96 9.91
CA HIS A 31 -0.71 9.09 9.79
C HIS A 31 -0.29 8.82 8.35
N THR A 32 -0.72 7.68 7.79
CA THR A 32 -0.39 7.26 6.43
C THR A 32 -0.85 8.29 5.40
N SER A 33 -2.09 8.78 5.49
CA SER A 33 -2.61 9.80 4.57
C SER A 33 -1.83 11.11 4.62
N SER A 34 -1.21 11.43 5.76
CA SER A 34 -0.45 12.66 5.97
C SER A 34 1.04 12.53 5.61
N CYS A 35 1.58 11.31 5.62
CA CYS A 35 3.03 11.09 5.59
C CYS A 35 3.51 10.36 4.33
N LEU A 36 2.76 9.39 3.82
CA LEU A 36 3.24 8.49 2.76
C LEU A 36 3.63 9.23 1.47
N HIS A 37 2.76 10.14 0.99
CA HIS A 37 3.03 10.92 -0.22
C HIS A 37 4.22 11.87 -0.07
N ARG A 38 4.46 12.41 1.13
CA ARG A 38 5.61 13.31 1.38
C ARG A 38 6.92 12.54 1.32
N SER A 39 6.97 11.38 1.96
CA SER A 39 8.14 10.49 1.89
C SER A 39 8.40 10.05 0.45
N LEU A 40 7.36 9.75 -0.33
CA LEU A 40 7.52 9.44 -1.75
C LEU A 40 8.13 10.61 -2.53
N ILE A 41 7.62 11.83 -2.34
CA ILE A 41 8.18 13.03 -3.00
C ILE A 41 9.65 13.24 -2.60
N GLU A 42 9.99 13.12 -1.31
CA GLU A 42 11.37 13.22 -0.83
C GLU A 42 12.31 12.24 -1.57
N HIS A 43 11.86 10.99 -1.80
CA HIS A 43 12.63 10.00 -2.55
C HIS A 43 12.71 10.33 -4.04
N LEU A 44 11.63 10.80 -4.65
CA LEU A 44 11.62 11.15 -6.08
C LEU A 44 12.48 12.40 -6.38
N GLU A 45 12.47 13.40 -5.50
CA GLU A 45 13.29 14.61 -5.64
C GLU A 45 14.80 14.34 -5.49
N SER A 46 15.16 13.16 -4.96
CA SER A 46 16.56 12.73 -4.88
C SER A 46 17.10 12.10 -6.17
N LEU A 47 16.20 11.77 -7.11
CA LEU A 47 16.56 11.18 -8.40
C LEU A 47 16.91 12.26 -9.43
N SER A 48 17.82 11.94 -10.33
CA SER A 48 18.02 12.69 -11.57
C SER A 48 16.85 12.50 -12.55
N LEU A 49 16.75 13.36 -13.57
CA LEU A 49 15.72 13.23 -14.60
C LEU A 49 15.81 11.90 -15.37
N GLU A 50 17.02 11.39 -15.59
CA GLU A 50 17.24 10.07 -16.23
C GLU A 50 16.74 8.92 -15.32
N GLU A 51 17.00 9.00 -14.02
CA GLU A 51 16.51 8.01 -13.06
C GLU A 51 14.98 8.08 -12.87
N LEU A 52 14.37 9.25 -13.06
CA LEU A 52 12.90 9.38 -13.06
C LEU A 52 12.23 8.71 -14.25
N GLU A 53 12.96 8.49 -15.36
CA GLU A 53 12.49 7.71 -16.51
C GLU A 53 12.72 6.20 -16.32
N ASP A 54 13.66 5.81 -15.45
CA ASP A 54 13.91 4.41 -15.10
C ASP A 54 12.84 3.86 -14.15
N GLU A 55 12.11 2.86 -14.65
CA GLU A 55 11.03 2.19 -13.92
C GLU A 55 11.49 1.67 -12.56
N ARG A 56 12.69 1.09 -12.51
CA ARG A 56 13.21 0.44 -11.31
C ARG A 56 13.54 1.45 -10.22
N SER A 57 14.08 2.61 -10.59
CA SER A 57 14.41 3.70 -9.68
C SER A 57 13.14 4.26 -9.02
N VAL A 58 12.11 4.58 -9.82
CA VAL A 58 10.83 5.05 -9.28
C VAL A 58 10.13 3.99 -8.41
N LEU A 59 10.18 2.71 -8.84
CA LEU A 59 9.66 1.59 -8.06
C LEU A 59 10.34 1.47 -6.69
N ASN A 60 11.65 1.70 -6.61
CA ASN A 60 12.38 1.71 -5.35
C ASN A 60 11.94 2.88 -4.45
N CYS A 61 11.69 4.07 -5.01
CA CYS A 61 11.14 5.20 -4.25
C CYS A 61 9.77 4.87 -3.65
N VAL A 62 8.87 4.24 -4.41
CA VAL A 62 7.56 3.79 -3.91
C VAL A 62 7.72 2.79 -2.77
N ARG A 63 8.59 1.78 -2.93
CA ARG A 63 8.88 0.81 -1.85
C ARG A 63 9.43 1.49 -0.61
N GLN A 64 10.40 2.38 -0.77
CA GLN A 64 11.04 3.05 0.36
C GLN A 64 10.06 3.97 1.09
N ALA A 65 9.15 4.64 0.38
CA ALA A 65 8.10 5.43 1.01
C ALA A 65 7.16 4.58 1.90
N TYR A 66 6.82 3.37 1.46
CA TYR A 66 6.03 2.42 2.27
C TYR A 66 6.83 1.96 3.50
N VAL A 67 8.10 1.61 3.34
CA VAL A 67 8.98 1.22 4.45
C VAL A 67 9.12 2.35 5.48
N ASP A 68 9.37 3.58 5.02
CA ASP A 68 9.51 4.75 5.88
C ASP A 68 8.21 5.05 6.63
N ASN A 69 7.06 4.97 5.96
CA ASN A 69 5.75 5.17 6.59
C ASN A 69 5.50 4.14 7.69
N GLU A 70 5.75 2.87 7.42
CA GLU A 70 5.64 1.79 8.40
C GLU A 70 6.58 2.01 9.59
N MET A 71 7.85 2.30 9.36
CA MET A 71 8.83 2.53 10.43
C MET A 71 8.44 3.72 11.32
N ARG A 72 8.03 4.84 10.71
CA ARG A 72 7.57 6.04 11.42
C ARG A 72 6.31 5.76 12.24
N TRP A 73 5.34 5.04 11.67
CA TRP A 73 4.13 4.64 12.38
C TRP A 73 4.45 3.71 13.56
N MET A 74 5.21 2.64 13.34
CA MET A 74 5.54 1.64 14.36
C MET A 74 6.31 2.26 15.54
N ALA A 75 7.24 3.18 15.26
CA ALA A 75 7.95 3.91 16.31
C ALA A 75 6.97 4.74 17.18
N LYS A 76 6.05 5.47 16.53
CA LYS A 76 5.02 6.26 17.22
C LYS A 76 4.04 5.39 17.99
N ALA A 77 3.53 4.33 17.36
CA ALA A 77 2.55 3.42 17.93
C ALA A 77 3.11 2.70 19.17
N ARG A 78 4.37 2.25 19.11
CA ARG A 78 5.06 1.65 20.26
C ARG A 78 5.18 2.62 21.45
N LEU A 79 5.59 3.87 21.20
CA LEU A 79 5.73 4.88 22.25
C LEU A 79 4.38 5.23 22.90
N GLN A 80 3.30 5.20 22.13
CA GLN A 80 1.96 5.59 22.58
C GLN A 80 1.05 4.40 22.91
N GLN A 81 1.58 3.17 22.89
CA GLN A 81 0.84 1.92 23.12
C GLN A 81 -0.42 1.80 22.25
N MET A 82 -0.27 2.08 20.95
CA MET A 82 -1.33 1.98 19.94
C MET A 82 -1.14 0.73 19.10
N ASN A 83 -2.24 0.17 18.60
CA ASN A 83 -2.22 -0.99 17.71
C ASN A 83 -3.14 -0.79 16.47
N ASP A 84 -3.49 0.47 16.15
CA ASP A 84 -4.26 0.79 14.94
C ASP A 84 -3.50 0.28 13.70
N GLY A 85 -4.25 -0.22 12.73
CA GLY A 85 -3.76 -0.60 11.41
C GLY A 85 -4.50 0.14 10.30
N THR A 86 -3.97 0.05 9.08
CA THR A 86 -4.67 0.56 7.89
C THR A 86 -4.24 -0.20 6.64
N THR A 87 -5.19 -0.39 5.73
CA THR A 87 -4.88 -0.71 4.33
C THR A 87 -4.31 0.53 3.64
N ALA A 88 -3.71 0.34 2.47
CA ALA A 88 -3.35 1.42 1.57
C ALA A 88 -3.40 0.96 0.12
N VAL A 89 -4.25 1.58 -0.69
CA VAL A 89 -4.15 1.50 -2.15
C VAL A 89 -3.78 2.88 -2.67
N THR A 90 -2.69 2.97 -3.43
CA THR A 90 -2.15 4.25 -3.91
C THR A 90 -1.78 4.20 -5.39
N ALA A 91 -1.80 5.37 -6.01
CA ALA A 91 -1.42 5.58 -7.40
C ALA A 91 -0.53 6.82 -7.52
N LEU A 92 0.70 6.62 -7.97
CA LEU A 92 1.57 7.69 -8.45
C LEU A 92 1.45 7.77 -9.97
N VAL A 93 0.99 8.90 -10.49
CA VAL A 93 1.03 9.23 -11.92
C VAL A 93 2.26 10.09 -12.17
N LEU A 94 3.19 9.60 -12.97
CA LEU A 94 4.43 10.28 -13.35
C LEU A 94 4.61 10.16 -14.87
N GLY A 95 4.53 11.29 -15.58
CA GLY A 95 4.49 11.28 -17.04
C GLY A 95 3.28 10.51 -17.56
N ASN A 96 3.53 9.51 -18.41
CA ASN A 96 2.51 8.59 -18.94
C ASN A 96 2.42 7.27 -18.16
N ARG A 97 3.09 7.13 -17.01
CA ARG A 97 3.05 5.91 -16.21
C ARG A 97 2.26 6.09 -14.93
N ILE A 98 1.56 5.04 -14.53
CA ILE A 98 0.94 4.91 -13.22
C ILE A 98 1.59 3.76 -12.45
N TYR A 99 2.10 4.06 -11.27
CA TYR A 99 2.62 3.10 -10.31
C TYR A 99 1.54 2.86 -9.26
N VAL A 100 0.92 1.68 -9.32
CA VAL A 100 -0.16 1.29 -8.41
C VAL A 100 0.43 0.41 -7.32
N ALA A 101 0.32 0.84 -6.07
CA ALA A 101 0.77 0.08 -4.91
C ALA A 101 -0.42 -0.33 -4.04
N ASN A 102 -0.61 -1.63 -3.84
CA ASN A 102 -1.67 -2.19 -3.00
C ASN A 102 -1.13 -2.82 -1.72
N LEU A 103 -1.77 -2.53 -0.60
CA LEU A 103 -1.49 -3.09 0.71
C LEU A 103 -2.81 -3.29 1.47
N GLY A 104 -3.46 -4.42 1.23
CA GLY A 104 -4.68 -4.81 1.92
C GLY A 104 -5.73 -5.21 0.91
N ASP A 105 -6.99 -5.03 1.25
CA ASP A 105 -8.16 -5.37 0.45
C ASP A 105 -8.96 -4.16 -0.06
N SER A 106 -8.44 -2.95 0.14
CA SER A 106 -8.81 -1.82 -0.72
C SER A 106 -8.32 -2.06 -2.16
N ARG A 107 -8.94 -1.39 -3.13
CA ARG A 107 -8.77 -1.74 -4.54
C ARG A 107 -8.66 -0.54 -5.46
N LEU A 108 -7.87 -0.71 -6.53
CA LEU A 108 -7.81 0.20 -7.67
C LEU A 108 -8.28 -0.53 -8.94
N ILE A 109 -9.16 0.13 -9.70
CA ILE A 109 -9.50 -0.27 -11.07
C ILE A 109 -9.18 0.87 -12.04
N ILE A 110 -8.82 0.52 -13.28
CA ILE A 110 -8.65 1.46 -14.39
C ILE A 110 -9.75 1.16 -15.41
N CYS A 111 -10.45 2.19 -15.85
CA CYS A 111 -11.59 2.09 -16.76
C CYS A 111 -11.26 2.79 -18.08
N SER A 112 -11.56 2.13 -19.20
CA SER A 112 -11.38 2.72 -20.53
C SER A 112 -12.61 3.50 -20.99
N HIS A 113 -12.43 4.36 -21.99
CA HIS A 113 -13.52 5.07 -22.67
C HIS A 113 -14.54 4.11 -23.31
N GLY A 114 -14.10 2.90 -23.69
CA GLY A 114 -14.96 1.84 -24.23
C GLY A 114 -15.71 1.01 -23.17
N GLY A 115 -15.55 1.32 -21.88
CA GLY A 115 -16.22 0.62 -20.77
C GLY A 115 -15.50 -0.64 -20.30
N THR A 116 -14.29 -0.94 -20.79
CA THR A 116 -13.47 -2.04 -20.28
C THR A 116 -12.94 -1.70 -18.90
N VAL A 117 -13.07 -2.64 -17.95
CA VAL A 117 -12.57 -2.49 -16.58
C VAL A 117 -11.36 -3.40 -16.38
N ARG A 118 -10.22 -2.81 -16.01
CA ARG A 118 -9.01 -3.51 -15.61
C ARG A 118 -8.89 -3.45 -14.08
N TYR A 119 -8.83 -4.61 -13.44
CA TYR A 119 -8.45 -4.72 -12.02
C TYR A 119 -6.95 -4.46 -11.91
N ALA A 120 -6.58 -3.32 -11.33
CA ALA A 120 -5.18 -2.91 -11.23
C ALA A 120 -4.48 -3.46 -9.97
N THR A 121 -5.25 -4.07 -9.07
CA THR A 121 -4.79 -4.63 -7.80
C THR A 121 -5.50 -5.94 -7.52
N GLU A 122 -4.83 -6.85 -6.82
CA GLU A 122 -5.42 -8.04 -6.20
C GLU A 122 -5.53 -7.83 -4.70
N ASP A 123 -6.69 -8.15 -4.11
CA ASP A 123 -6.90 -7.99 -2.67
C ASP A 123 -6.04 -8.97 -1.88
N HIS A 124 -5.39 -8.48 -0.84
CA HIS A 124 -4.60 -9.27 0.10
C HIS A 124 -5.49 -9.95 1.16
N LYS A 125 -6.27 -10.94 0.71
CA LYS A 125 -7.12 -11.76 1.58
C LYS A 125 -6.33 -12.91 2.22
N PRO A 126 -6.53 -13.23 3.51
CA PRO A 126 -5.77 -14.25 4.22
C PRO A 126 -5.80 -15.67 3.60
N ASP A 127 -6.88 -16.03 2.92
CA ASP A 127 -7.08 -17.34 2.28
C ASP A 127 -6.62 -17.40 0.82
N SER A 128 -6.17 -16.28 0.24
CA SER A 128 -5.50 -16.30 -1.05
C SER A 128 -4.24 -17.16 -0.97
N LYS A 129 -3.94 -17.94 -2.02
CA LYS A 129 -2.88 -18.96 -1.98
C LYS A 129 -1.54 -18.39 -1.52
N ARG A 130 -1.11 -17.26 -2.11
CA ARG A 130 0.16 -16.59 -1.80
C ARG A 130 0.23 -16.11 -0.35
N GLU A 131 -0.85 -15.49 0.13
CA GLU A 131 -0.89 -14.96 1.49
C GLU A 131 -0.99 -16.07 2.54
N LEU A 132 -1.80 -17.11 2.28
CA LEU A 132 -1.91 -18.28 3.15
C LEU A 132 -0.57 -18.99 3.34
N GLU A 133 0.19 -19.18 2.25
CA GLU A 133 1.54 -19.75 2.29
C GLU A 133 2.49 -18.87 3.11
N ARG A 134 2.49 -17.55 2.88
CA ARG A 134 3.30 -16.58 3.63
C ARG A 134 2.97 -16.55 5.12
N ILE A 135 1.67 -16.53 5.48
CA ILE A 135 1.19 -16.52 6.86
C ILE A 135 1.64 -17.79 7.59
N LYS A 136 1.49 -18.96 6.96
CA LYS A 136 1.92 -20.24 7.53
C LYS A 136 3.44 -20.32 7.69
N ALA A 137 4.20 -19.84 6.70
CA ALA A 137 5.65 -19.76 6.78
C ALA A 137 6.13 -18.83 7.90
N ALA A 138 5.33 -17.80 8.24
CA ALA A 138 5.56 -16.92 9.38
C ALA A 138 5.06 -17.48 10.73
N GLY A 139 4.70 -18.76 10.80
CA GLY A 139 4.19 -19.41 12.01
C GLY A 139 2.77 -18.97 12.43
N GLY A 140 2.08 -18.20 11.58
CA GLY A 140 0.68 -17.85 11.76
C GLY A 140 -0.25 -18.92 11.19
N TYR A 141 -1.55 -18.71 11.35
CA TYR A 141 -2.58 -19.55 10.76
C TYR A 141 -3.75 -18.72 10.24
N VAL A 142 -4.60 -19.32 9.42
CA VAL A 142 -5.83 -18.70 8.94
C VAL A 142 -7.00 -19.51 9.46
N LYS A 143 -7.94 -18.84 10.11
CA LYS A 143 -9.15 -19.45 10.64
C LYS A 143 -10.37 -18.72 10.06
N SER A 144 -11.33 -19.49 9.56
CA SER A 144 -12.62 -18.93 9.15
C SER A 144 -13.46 -18.63 10.40
N CYS A 145 -13.85 -17.37 10.58
CA CYS A 145 -14.70 -16.90 11.66
C CYS A 145 -15.95 -16.26 11.03
N GLY A 146 -17.10 -16.93 11.16
CA GLY A 146 -18.34 -16.47 10.52
C GLY A 146 -18.28 -16.44 8.99
N GLY A 147 -17.50 -17.35 8.38
CA GLY A 147 -17.29 -17.38 6.93
C GLY A 147 -16.18 -16.45 6.42
N ILE A 148 -15.65 -15.56 7.27
CA ILE A 148 -14.58 -14.62 6.91
C ILE A 148 -13.23 -15.22 7.31
N PRO A 149 -12.27 -15.39 6.38
CA PRO A 149 -10.93 -15.85 6.69
C PRO A 149 -10.16 -14.79 7.48
N ARG A 150 -9.58 -15.18 8.62
CA ARG A 150 -8.84 -14.27 9.51
C ARG A 150 -7.47 -14.81 9.88
N VAL A 151 -6.44 -13.96 9.78
CA VAL A 151 -5.08 -14.23 10.27
C VAL A 151 -5.12 -14.37 11.78
N ASN A 152 -4.60 -15.49 12.27
CA ASN A 152 -4.62 -15.90 13.68
C ASN A 152 -6.03 -15.84 14.32
N GLY A 153 -7.08 -15.94 13.50
CA GLY A 153 -8.47 -15.86 13.93
C GLY A 153 -9.02 -14.46 14.18
N ASP A 154 -8.24 -13.40 13.95
CA ASP A 154 -8.63 -12.01 14.29
C ASP A 154 -8.67 -11.06 13.07
N LEU A 155 -7.56 -10.86 12.36
CA LEU A 155 -7.51 -9.87 11.27
C LEU A 155 -8.00 -10.43 9.93
N ALA A 156 -8.95 -9.74 9.28
CA ALA A 156 -9.54 -10.14 8.00
C ALA A 156 -8.69 -9.76 6.77
N VAL A 157 -7.59 -9.02 6.98
CA VAL A 157 -6.59 -8.65 5.97
C VAL A 157 -5.28 -9.38 6.23
N SER A 158 -4.52 -9.71 5.18
CA SER A 158 -3.19 -10.31 5.34
C SER A 158 -2.05 -9.28 5.30
N ARG A 159 -2.31 -8.08 4.79
CA ARG A 159 -1.33 -7.00 4.69
C ARG A 159 -1.92 -5.67 5.12
N ALA A 160 -1.15 -4.92 5.89
CA ALA A 160 -1.51 -3.62 6.41
C ALA A 160 -0.28 -2.90 6.98
N PHE A 161 -0.36 -1.57 7.07
CA PHE A 161 0.50 -0.81 7.98
C PHE A 161 0.00 -0.97 9.42
N GLY A 162 0.89 -0.86 10.41
CA GLY A 162 0.50 -0.98 11.81
C GLY A 162 0.26 -2.43 12.25
N ASP A 163 -0.78 -2.71 13.04
CA ASP A 163 -1.04 -4.09 13.52
C ASP A 163 0.16 -4.76 14.20
N GLN A 164 0.88 -4.01 15.05
CA GLN A 164 2.13 -4.44 15.67
C GLN A 164 2.03 -5.81 16.36
N GLU A 165 0.91 -6.07 17.03
CA GLU A 165 0.67 -7.35 17.73
C GLU A 165 0.61 -8.56 16.77
N TYR A 166 0.35 -8.33 15.49
CA TYR A 166 0.22 -9.35 14.46
C TYR A 166 1.43 -9.46 13.52
N LYS A 167 2.43 -8.58 13.68
CA LYS A 167 3.69 -8.66 12.93
C LYS A 167 4.70 -9.63 13.51
N PHE A 168 4.57 -10.00 14.78
CA PHE A 168 5.53 -10.89 15.44
C PHE A 168 4.82 -12.05 16.09
N THR A 169 5.33 -13.27 15.90
CA THR A 169 4.83 -14.45 16.61
C THR A 169 5.65 -14.72 17.86
N LYS A 170 5.03 -15.35 18.87
CA LYS A 170 5.73 -15.77 20.11
C LYS A 170 6.82 -16.82 19.86
N ALA A 171 6.86 -17.44 18.67
CA ALA A 171 7.82 -18.47 18.28
C ALA A 171 9.16 -17.92 17.75
N GLY A 172 9.39 -16.60 17.81
CA GLY A 172 10.66 -15.95 17.40
C GLY A 172 10.51 -15.14 16.10
N PHE A 173 11.62 -14.91 15.40
CA PHE A 173 11.70 -14.12 14.16
C PHE A 173 11.23 -14.88 12.89
N GLN A 174 10.33 -15.85 13.02
CA GLN A 174 9.79 -16.55 11.85
C GLN A 174 8.78 -15.63 11.14
N GLY A 175 9.28 -14.67 10.36
CA GLY A 175 8.49 -13.78 9.52
C GLY A 175 7.45 -12.92 10.26
N MET A 176 6.60 -12.25 9.46
CA MET A 176 5.49 -11.44 9.96
C MET A 176 4.17 -11.97 9.39
N PRO A 177 3.21 -12.47 10.21
CA PRO A 177 1.91 -12.91 9.70
C PRO A 177 1.16 -11.80 8.96
N ILE A 178 1.26 -10.55 9.40
CA ILE A 178 0.82 -9.37 8.66
C ILE A 178 2.02 -8.68 8.02
N SER A 179 1.98 -8.48 6.69
CA SER A 179 3.04 -7.78 5.97
C SER A 179 2.69 -6.32 5.73
N ALA A 180 3.67 -5.41 5.80
CA ALA A 180 3.57 -4.03 5.30
C ALA A 180 4.18 -3.86 3.90
N GLU A 181 4.56 -4.96 3.24
CA GLU A 181 5.11 -4.93 1.88
C GLU A 181 3.97 -4.81 0.86
N PRO A 182 3.92 -3.72 0.06
CA PRO A 182 2.92 -3.58 -0.98
C PRO A 182 3.24 -4.46 -2.19
N ASP A 183 2.19 -4.90 -2.86
CA ASP A 183 2.31 -5.29 -4.26
C ASP A 183 2.32 -4.03 -5.12
N ILE A 184 3.26 -3.94 -6.07
CA ILE A 184 3.36 -2.79 -6.95
C ILE A 184 3.27 -3.25 -8.39
N THR A 185 2.35 -2.66 -9.16
CA THR A 185 2.19 -2.90 -10.60
C THR A 185 2.25 -1.57 -11.34
N ILE A 186 2.81 -1.61 -12.54
CA ILE A 186 3.08 -0.42 -13.35
C ILE A 186 2.27 -0.55 -14.63
N TYR A 187 1.62 0.54 -15.02
CA TYR A 187 0.86 0.61 -16.26
C TYR A 187 1.29 1.84 -17.04
N ASP A 188 1.50 1.67 -18.34
CA ASP A 188 1.55 2.78 -19.28
C ASP A 188 0.12 3.22 -19.59
N LEU A 189 -0.14 4.51 -19.40
CA LEU A 189 -1.40 5.15 -19.77
C LEU A 189 -1.45 5.34 -21.27
N THR A 190 -2.60 5.03 -21.83
CA THR A 190 -2.94 5.18 -23.25
C THR A 190 -4.13 6.13 -23.39
N GLU A 191 -4.41 6.57 -24.61
CA GLU A 191 -5.61 7.37 -24.90
C GLU A 191 -6.92 6.61 -24.62
N GLU A 192 -6.88 5.28 -24.52
CA GLU A 192 -8.04 4.47 -24.16
C GLU A 192 -8.41 4.60 -22.68
N ASP A 193 -7.43 4.85 -21.80
CA ASP A 193 -7.64 4.96 -20.35
C ASP A 193 -8.39 6.27 -20.03
N ALA A 194 -9.55 6.16 -19.36
CA ALA A 194 -10.42 7.29 -19.10
C ALA A 194 -10.33 7.79 -17.66
N PHE A 195 -10.44 6.87 -16.70
CA PHE A 195 -10.38 7.20 -15.28
C PHE A 195 -9.95 5.99 -14.44
N MET A 196 -9.54 6.27 -13.21
CA MET A 196 -9.28 5.25 -12.19
C MET A 196 -10.23 5.45 -11.00
N VAL A 197 -10.57 4.35 -10.35
CA VAL A 197 -11.34 4.37 -9.09
C VAL A 197 -10.51 3.68 -8.03
N LEU A 198 -10.33 4.36 -6.90
CA LEU A 198 -9.73 3.82 -5.68
C LEU A 198 -10.83 3.78 -4.62
N ALA A 199 -11.00 2.64 -3.95
CA ALA A 199 -12.03 2.46 -2.93
C ALA A 199 -11.59 1.47 -1.84
N CYS A 200 -12.17 1.62 -0.64
CA CYS A 200 -12.18 0.58 0.39
C CYS A 200 -13.22 -0.51 0.05
N ASP A 201 -13.28 -1.57 0.85
CA ASP A 201 -14.18 -2.71 0.64
C ASP A 201 -15.64 -2.45 1.02
#